data_AF-A0A401PFJ5-F1
#
_entry.id   AF-A0A401PFJ5-F1
#
_cell.length_a   1.000
_cell.length_b   1.000
_cell.length_c   1.000
_cell.angle_alpha   90.00
_cell.angle_beta   90.00
_cell.angle_gamma   90.00
#
_symmetry.space_group_name_H-M   'P 1'
#
loop_
_entity.id
_entity.type
_entity.pdbx_description
1 polymer ?
#
loop_
_entity_poly.entity_id
_entity_poly.type
_entity_poly.pdbx_seq_one_letter_code
_entity_poly.pdbx_strand_id
1 'polypeptide(L)'
;MATKMTASAILGKYNLSDLQELLTIASCNWLQSADEFHVPVKYPSGLSSQMKDFSYSNAVILAPVVPDAPLNYKDIHQILRELVLGIYILNQVPTIYLDGNYDCSTTCLLSPAYHDTLIGQILINVDYTMKALWHGVYMPTEKRKRFSEIWPSILDVDVGGTSKTEEDILSEFIKAGLIDIATDPDFEEIYTADVYFDPSYDPNGCLEVQLFMQYVNDFLLQMNPHITSIKQQKNVFMYDAAYTISNAVRLTEEEIDLVAYQRLQQRLILQQKLVEMYLERKAEVHRNISYLKLIAFLVPFLIALKGKKKVPSLTRLLPPISGKDYHL
;
A
#
# COMPACT_ATOMS: atom_id res chain seq x y z
N MET A 1 -14.09 12.17 30.81
CA MET A 1 -15.42 11.78 30.31
C MET A 1 -15.22 10.99 29.03
N ALA A 2 -15.60 9.71 28.99
CA ALA A 2 -15.61 8.94 27.76
C ALA A 2 -16.81 9.41 26.92
N THR A 3 -16.56 10.20 25.88
CA THR A 3 -17.56 10.50 24.86
C THR A 3 -17.97 9.16 24.24
N LYS A 4 -19.25 8.78 24.39
CA LYS A 4 -19.83 7.69 23.62
C LYS A 4 -19.64 8.05 22.14
N MET A 5 -18.75 7.36 21.43
CA MET A 5 -18.66 7.46 19.98
C MET A 5 -20.00 6.98 19.42
N THR A 6 -20.80 7.90 18.89
CA THR A 6 -22.04 7.56 18.20
C THR A 6 -21.72 7.17 16.76
N ALA A 7 -22.47 6.23 16.19
CA ALA A 7 -22.33 5.84 14.79
C ALA A 7 -22.41 7.06 13.86
N SER A 8 -23.28 8.03 14.19
CA SER A 8 -23.39 9.32 13.49
C SER A 8 -22.09 10.14 13.51
N ALA A 9 -21.33 10.14 14.61
CA ALA A 9 -20.05 10.87 14.67
C ALA A 9 -18.96 10.20 13.82
N ILE A 10 -19.01 8.88 13.64
CA ILE A 10 -18.04 8.13 12.82
C ILE A 10 -18.41 8.21 11.35
N LEU A 11 -19.68 8.02 11.02
CA LEU A 11 -20.16 8.00 9.63
C LEU A 11 -20.35 9.40 9.06
N GLY A 12 -20.55 10.41 9.90
CA GLY A 12 -20.80 11.79 9.46
C GLY A 12 -19.63 12.46 8.75
N LYS A 13 -18.44 11.84 8.70
CA LYS A 13 -17.30 12.33 7.91
C LYS A 13 -17.34 11.89 6.43
N TYR A 14 -18.20 10.92 6.09
CA TYR A 14 -18.28 10.34 4.76
C TYR A 14 -19.43 10.97 3.97
N ASN A 15 -19.19 11.26 2.69
CA ASN A 15 -20.24 11.66 1.77
C ASN A 15 -21.06 10.43 1.30
N LEU A 16 -22.13 10.65 0.52
CA LEU A 16 -22.98 9.56 0.05
C LEU A 16 -22.23 8.53 -0.81
N SER A 17 -21.33 9.00 -1.68
CA SER A 17 -20.50 8.14 -2.53
C SER A 17 -19.56 7.29 -1.68
N ASP A 18 -18.88 7.90 -0.72
CA ASP A 18 -17.97 7.20 0.20
C ASP A 18 -18.73 6.13 1.00
N LEU A 19 -19.96 6.41 1.43
CA LEU A 19 -20.80 5.44 2.15
C LEU A 19 -21.21 4.26 1.25
N GLN A 20 -21.51 4.51 -0.04
CA GLN A 20 -21.83 3.46 -1.00
C GLN A 20 -20.62 2.55 -1.28
N GLU A 21 -19.44 3.15 -1.44
CA GLU A 21 -18.19 2.41 -1.62
C GLU A 21 -17.85 1.60 -0.35
N LEU A 22 -18.01 2.22 0.82
CA LEU A 22 -17.78 1.57 2.11
C LEU A 22 -18.65 0.33 2.28
N LEU A 23 -19.95 0.43 1.97
CA LEU A 23 -20.89 -0.69 2.01
C LEU A 23 -20.52 -1.80 1.02
N THR A 24 -20.11 -1.45 -0.20
CA THR A 24 -19.72 -2.40 -1.25
C THR A 24 -18.48 -3.20 -0.84
N ILE A 25 -17.49 -2.56 -0.23
CA ILE A 25 -16.26 -3.24 0.22
C ILE A 25 -16.52 -4.02 1.51
N ALA A 26 -17.38 -3.52 2.40
CA ALA A 26 -17.71 -4.19 3.65
C ALA A 26 -18.37 -5.57 3.45
N SER A 27 -19.10 -5.78 2.35
CA SER A 27 -19.69 -7.08 1.98
C SER A 27 -18.72 -8.02 1.27
N CYS A 28 -17.61 -7.50 0.74
CA CYS A 28 -16.64 -8.22 -0.10
C CYS A 28 -15.26 -8.34 0.59
N ASN A 29 -15.20 -8.93 1.78
CA ASN A 29 -13.93 -9.12 2.50
C ASN A 29 -13.55 -10.62 2.60
N TRP A 30 -12.50 -11.02 1.89
CA TRP A 30 -11.94 -12.38 1.91
C TRP A 30 -11.38 -12.82 3.27
N LEU A 31 -10.96 -11.88 4.13
CA LEU A 31 -10.48 -12.16 5.49
C LEU A 31 -11.59 -12.19 6.53
N GLN A 32 -12.77 -11.66 6.19
CA GLN A 32 -13.92 -11.50 7.09
C GLN A 32 -15.23 -11.82 6.36
N SER A 33 -15.29 -12.92 5.60
CA SER A 33 -16.50 -13.27 4.86
C SER A 33 -17.66 -13.37 5.84
N ALA A 34 -18.73 -12.62 5.59
CA ALA A 34 -19.96 -12.75 6.35
C ALA A 34 -20.43 -14.21 6.29
N ASP A 35 -20.96 -14.74 7.40
CA ASP A 35 -21.47 -16.12 7.49
C ASP A 35 -22.49 -16.48 6.37
N GLU A 36 -23.07 -15.48 5.71
CA GLU A 36 -24.03 -15.61 4.61
C GLU A 36 -23.39 -15.93 3.24
N PHE A 37 -22.10 -15.62 3.04
CA PHE A 37 -21.38 -15.91 1.81
C PHE A 37 -20.17 -16.81 2.10
N HIS A 38 -20.45 -18.08 2.37
CA HIS A 38 -19.43 -19.14 2.35
C HIS A 38 -18.92 -19.33 0.92
N VAL A 39 -18.06 -18.42 0.46
CA VAL A 39 -17.20 -18.70 -0.68
C VAL A 39 -16.33 -19.88 -0.25
N PRO A 40 -16.17 -20.95 -1.06
CA PRO A 40 -15.38 -22.14 -0.71
C PRO A 40 -13.86 -21.87 -0.74
N VAL A 41 -13.44 -20.68 -0.32
CA VAL A 41 -12.04 -20.30 -0.18
C VAL A 41 -11.63 -20.58 1.26
N LYS A 42 -10.64 -21.46 1.43
CA LYS A 42 -10.07 -21.78 2.74
C LYS A 42 -9.48 -20.50 3.33
N TYR A 43 -9.94 -20.11 4.53
CA TYR A 43 -9.35 -18.98 5.25
C TYR A 43 -7.82 -19.13 5.35
N PRO A 44 -7.06 -18.04 5.19
CA PRO A 44 -5.62 -18.10 5.31
C PRO A 44 -5.23 -18.66 6.68
N SER A 45 -4.40 -19.71 6.67
CA SER A 45 -3.84 -20.31 7.87
C SER A 45 -2.83 -19.35 8.50
N GLY A 46 -2.85 -19.22 9.83
CA GLY A 46 -1.96 -18.32 10.55
C GLY A 46 -2.58 -17.83 11.85
N LEU A 47 -2.17 -16.63 12.30
CA LEU A 47 -2.57 -16.03 13.58
C LEU A 47 -4.09 -16.02 13.80
N SER A 48 -4.86 -15.66 12.78
CA SER A 48 -6.32 -15.64 12.79
C SER A 48 -6.93 -17.00 13.19
N SER A 49 -6.37 -18.09 12.68
CA SER A 49 -6.85 -19.48 12.90
C SER A 49 -6.19 -20.21 14.08
N GLN A 50 -4.95 -19.86 14.43
CA GLN A 50 -4.11 -20.62 15.38
C GLN A 50 -3.91 -19.92 16.73
N MET A 51 -4.40 -18.69 16.90
CA MET A 51 -4.27 -17.96 18.16
C MET A 51 -4.90 -18.76 19.30
N LYS A 52 -4.10 -19.11 20.31
CA LYS A 52 -4.58 -19.77 21.54
C LYS A 52 -5.45 -18.79 22.31
N ASP A 53 -6.50 -19.29 22.96
CA ASP A 53 -7.30 -18.43 23.81
C ASP A 53 -6.54 -18.05 25.09
N PHE A 54 -6.90 -16.91 25.66
CA PHE A 54 -6.31 -16.36 26.88
C PHE A 54 -7.36 -15.58 27.67
N SER A 55 -7.38 -15.74 28.98
CA SER A 55 -8.39 -15.16 29.88
C SER A 55 -8.09 -13.73 30.33
N TYR A 56 -6.92 -13.20 29.97
CA TYR A 56 -6.49 -11.86 30.36
C TYR A 56 -7.28 -10.78 29.62
N SER A 57 -7.51 -9.65 30.31
CA SER A 57 -8.18 -8.47 29.74
C SER A 57 -7.27 -7.59 28.88
N ASN A 58 -5.98 -7.93 28.79
CA ASN A 58 -4.98 -7.24 27.99
C ASN A 58 -4.15 -8.23 27.16
N ALA A 59 -3.57 -7.72 26.08
CA ALA A 59 -2.54 -8.39 25.30
C ALA A 59 -1.25 -7.56 25.35
N VAL A 60 -0.11 -8.23 25.46
CA VAL A 60 1.22 -7.61 25.42
C VAL A 60 1.87 -8.04 24.11
N ILE A 61 2.28 -7.06 23.30
CA ILE A 61 2.91 -7.30 22.00
C ILE A 61 4.37 -6.88 22.12
N LEU A 62 5.27 -7.83 21.86
CA LEU A 62 6.70 -7.63 21.76
C LEU A 62 7.05 -7.48 20.28
N ALA A 63 7.22 -6.23 19.86
CA ALA A 63 7.62 -5.87 18.50
C ALA A 63 9.15 -5.91 18.36
N PRO A 64 9.69 -6.29 17.18
CA PRO A 64 11.11 -6.22 16.90
C PRO A 64 11.59 -4.77 16.94
N VAL A 65 12.79 -4.55 17.48
CA VAL A 65 13.44 -3.23 17.52
C VAL A 65 14.22 -3.03 16.22
N VAL A 66 13.91 -1.96 15.50
CA VAL A 66 14.68 -1.49 14.35
C VAL A 66 15.41 -0.21 14.77
N PRO A 67 16.74 -0.24 14.98
CA PRO A 67 17.48 0.89 15.56
C PRO A 67 17.31 2.20 14.77
N ASP A 68 17.32 2.11 13.45
CA ASP A 68 17.28 3.28 12.54
C ASP A 68 15.86 3.73 12.19
N ALA A 69 14.84 2.99 12.64
CA ALA A 69 13.42 3.31 12.47
C ALA A 69 12.61 2.99 13.74
N PRO A 70 12.86 3.70 14.85
CA PRO A 70 12.14 3.45 16.10
C PRO A 70 10.67 3.80 15.96
N LEU A 71 9.80 2.90 16.44
CA LEU A 71 8.35 3.13 16.45
C LEU A 71 7.98 4.20 17.50
N ASN A 72 7.20 5.20 17.09
CA ASN A 72 6.68 6.22 17.98
C ASN A 72 5.40 5.75 18.66
N TYR A 73 5.33 5.87 19.99
CA TYR A 73 4.15 5.45 20.76
C TYR A 73 2.87 6.22 20.38
N LYS A 74 2.96 7.50 19.98
CA LYS A 74 1.79 8.29 19.53
C LYS A 74 1.21 7.69 18.25
N ASP A 75 2.09 7.38 17.30
CA ASP A 75 1.74 6.78 16.01
C ASP A 75 1.15 5.38 16.22
N ILE A 76 1.73 4.56 17.09
CA ILE A 76 1.18 3.24 17.46
C ILE A 76 -0.25 3.37 18.01
N HIS A 77 -0.50 4.34 18.90
CA HIS A 77 -1.84 4.56 19.45
C HIS A 77 -2.84 4.99 18.37
N GLN A 78 -2.41 5.80 17.41
CA GLN A 78 -3.22 6.21 16.27
C GLN A 78 -3.51 5.03 15.33
N ILE A 79 -2.48 4.25 14.96
CA ILE A 79 -2.63 3.02 14.16
C ILE A 79 -3.61 2.05 14.81
N LEU A 80 -3.48 1.79 16.12
CA LEU A 80 -4.41 0.92 16.84
C LEU A 80 -5.84 1.45 16.80
N ARG A 81 -6.03 2.77 16.96
CA ARG A 81 -7.35 3.40 16.87
C ARG A 81 -7.96 3.21 15.49
N GLU A 82 -7.22 3.52 14.44
CA GLU A 82 -7.66 3.44 13.05
C GLU A 82 -7.98 2.00 12.63
N LEU A 83 -7.13 1.03 13.00
CA LEU A 83 -7.40 -0.39 12.74
C LEU A 83 -8.65 -0.89 13.48
N VAL A 84 -8.84 -0.51 14.75
CA VAL A 84 -10.04 -0.93 15.49
C VAL A 84 -11.30 -0.37 14.85
N LEU A 85 -11.30 0.92 14.46
CA LEU A 85 -12.44 1.52 13.76
C LEU A 85 -12.69 0.84 12.40
N GLY A 86 -11.64 0.66 11.59
CA GLY A 86 -11.76 0.02 10.28
C GLY A 86 -12.27 -1.42 10.36
N ILE A 87 -11.66 -2.25 11.22
CA ILE A 87 -11.95 -3.69 11.31
C ILE A 87 -13.27 -3.99 12.05
N TYR A 88 -13.55 -3.29 13.16
CA TYR A 88 -14.72 -3.61 13.99
C TYR A 88 -15.98 -2.82 13.62
N ILE A 89 -15.84 -1.61 13.09
CA ILE A 89 -16.99 -0.75 12.78
C ILE A 89 -17.28 -0.76 11.28
N LEU A 90 -16.24 -0.65 10.44
CA LEU A 90 -16.39 -0.50 8.99
C LEU A 90 -16.19 -1.81 8.22
N ASN A 91 -15.77 -2.89 8.89
CA ASN A 91 -15.48 -4.20 8.30
C ASN A 91 -14.40 -4.17 7.18
N GLN A 92 -13.44 -3.25 7.27
CA GLN A 92 -12.39 -3.05 6.27
C GLN A 92 -10.99 -3.27 6.86
N VAL A 93 -10.10 -3.80 6.02
CA VAL A 93 -8.66 -3.93 6.29
C VAL A 93 -7.90 -2.94 5.40
N PRO A 94 -6.71 -2.46 5.81
CA PRO A 94 -5.98 -1.46 5.05
C PRO A 94 -5.37 -2.08 3.79
N THR A 95 -5.69 -1.53 2.62
CA THR A 95 -5.14 -1.91 1.31
C THR A 95 -5.01 -0.69 0.42
N ILE A 96 -4.01 -0.70 -0.47
CA ILE A 96 -3.82 0.29 -1.54
C ILE A 96 -3.49 -0.47 -2.83
N TYR A 97 -4.10 -0.09 -3.95
CA TYR A 97 -3.86 -0.69 -5.26
C TYR A 97 -4.25 0.27 -6.38
N LEU A 98 -3.76 -0.01 -7.59
CA LEU A 98 -4.16 0.71 -8.79
C LEU A 98 -5.30 -0.05 -9.47
N ASP A 99 -6.37 0.66 -9.83
CA ASP A 99 -7.52 0.11 -10.53
C ASP A 99 -7.77 0.84 -11.85
N GLY A 100 -8.34 0.12 -12.82
CA GLY A 100 -8.65 0.66 -14.15
C GLY A 100 -10.04 1.28 -14.19
N ASN A 101 -10.13 2.47 -14.77
CA ASN A 101 -11.39 3.17 -15.01
C ASN A 101 -11.95 2.83 -16.40
N TYR A 102 -13.24 3.12 -16.61
CA TYR A 102 -13.93 2.91 -17.89
C TYR A 102 -13.34 3.72 -19.05
N ASP A 103 -12.73 4.87 -18.77
CA ASP A 103 -12.08 5.76 -19.74
C ASP A 103 -10.62 5.38 -20.03
N CYS A 104 -10.22 4.14 -19.68
CA CYS A 104 -8.86 3.61 -19.79
C CYS A 104 -7.82 4.33 -18.92
N SER A 105 -8.22 5.28 -18.05
CA SER A 105 -7.34 5.83 -17.03
C SER A 105 -7.20 4.87 -15.85
N THR A 106 -6.27 5.15 -14.93
CA THR A 106 -6.11 4.37 -13.70
C THR A 106 -6.18 5.25 -12.47
N THR A 107 -6.81 4.73 -11.42
CA THR A 107 -6.94 5.42 -10.13
C THR A 107 -6.27 4.62 -9.03
N CYS A 108 -5.54 5.28 -8.14
CA CYS A 108 -5.04 4.65 -6.93
C CYS A 108 -6.17 4.60 -5.89
N LEU A 109 -6.62 3.40 -5.55
CA LEU A 109 -7.68 3.16 -4.57
C LEU A 109 -7.07 2.78 -3.22
N LEU A 110 -7.49 3.48 -2.18
CA LEU A 110 -7.23 3.18 -0.79
C LEU A 110 -8.54 2.68 -0.17
N SER A 111 -8.47 1.73 0.75
CA SER A 111 -9.67 1.31 1.49
C SER A 111 -10.34 2.52 2.18
N PRO A 112 -11.64 2.82 1.95
CA PRO A 112 -12.31 4.04 2.43
C PRO A 112 -12.24 4.29 3.94
N ALA A 113 -12.18 3.24 4.74
CA ALA A 113 -11.98 3.33 6.18
C ALA A 113 -10.69 4.07 6.59
N TYR A 114 -9.70 4.06 5.69
CA TYR A 114 -8.35 4.58 5.91
C TYR A 114 -8.06 5.86 5.11
N HIS A 115 -9.08 6.46 4.47
CA HIS A 115 -8.98 7.82 3.93
C HIS A 115 -8.70 8.82 5.07
N ASP A 116 -7.73 9.71 4.86
CA ASP A 116 -7.27 10.73 5.83
C ASP A 116 -6.84 10.16 7.20
N THR A 117 -6.23 8.97 7.16
CA THR A 117 -5.68 8.30 8.35
C THR A 117 -4.17 8.19 8.27
N LEU A 118 -3.50 7.99 9.42
CA LEU A 118 -2.06 7.73 9.46
C LEU A 118 -1.72 6.44 8.67
N ILE A 119 -2.52 5.39 8.82
CA ILE A 119 -2.35 4.14 8.05
C ILE A 119 -2.45 4.41 6.54
N GLY A 120 -3.42 5.23 6.12
CA GLY A 120 -3.56 5.65 4.73
C GLY A 120 -2.33 6.38 4.21
N GLN A 121 -1.79 7.34 4.98
CA GLN A 121 -0.56 8.06 4.62
C GLN A 121 0.65 7.12 4.54
N ILE A 122 0.80 6.18 5.48
CA ILE A 122 1.87 5.16 5.45
C ILE A 122 1.79 4.34 4.16
N LEU A 123 0.59 3.87 3.79
CA LEU A 123 0.38 3.11 2.56
C LEU A 123 0.73 3.94 1.32
N ILE A 124 0.25 5.18 1.25
CA ILE A 124 0.51 6.10 0.13
C ILE A 124 2.00 6.40 0.02
N ASN A 125 2.71 6.67 1.11
CA ASN A 125 4.12 7.04 1.06
C ASN A 125 4.99 5.87 0.58
N VAL A 126 4.68 4.65 1.02
CA VAL A 126 5.42 3.45 0.56
C VAL A 126 5.09 3.12 -0.90
N ASP A 127 3.81 3.09 -1.27
CA ASP A 127 3.36 2.86 -2.66
C ASP A 127 3.95 3.90 -3.63
N TYR A 128 3.92 5.17 -3.23
CA TYR A 128 4.45 6.25 -4.06
C TYR A 128 5.97 6.17 -4.19
N THR A 129 6.69 5.78 -3.13
CA THR A 129 8.15 5.58 -3.20
C THR A 129 8.49 4.41 -4.13
N MET A 130 7.74 3.31 -4.07
CA MET A 130 7.90 2.20 -5.03
C MET A 130 7.68 2.67 -6.47
N LYS A 131 6.63 3.44 -6.73
CA LYS A 131 6.36 4.03 -8.06
C LYS A 131 7.48 4.97 -8.49
N ALA A 132 7.99 5.79 -7.59
CA ALA A 132 9.08 6.71 -7.90
C ALA A 132 10.37 5.97 -8.28
N LEU A 133 10.71 4.90 -7.55
CA LEU A 133 11.85 4.04 -7.87
C LEU A 133 11.63 3.27 -9.19
N TRP A 134 10.40 2.84 -9.46
CA TRP A 134 10.05 2.14 -10.69
C TRP A 134 10.16 3.03 -11.94
N HIS A 135 9.66 4.26 -11.85
CA HIS A 135 9.62 5.21 -12.97
C HIS A 135 10.86 6.10 -13.06
N GLY A 136 11.68 6.15 -12.02
CA GLY A 136 12.85 7.03 -11.94
C GLY A 136 12.53 8.50 -11.69
N VAL A 137 11.28 8.81 -11.34
CA VAL A 137 10.79 10.19 -11.20
C VAL A 137 9.82 10.29 -10.04
N TYR A 138 9.75 11.46 -9.41
CA TYR A 138 8.81 11.73 -8.33
C TYR A 138 8.24 13.16 -8.43
N MET A 139 7.11 13.36 -7.78
CA MET A 139 6.41 14.63 -7.66
C MET A 139 6.11 14.88 -6.18
N PRO A 140 6.55 16.03 -5.61
CA PRO A 140 6.29 16.36 -4.21
C PRO A 140 4.80 16.31 -3.86
N THR A 141 4.46 15.88 -2.64
CA THR A 141 3.08 15.63 -2.19
C THR A 141 2.12 16.80 -2.46
N GLU A 142 2.55 18.03 -2.18
CA GLU A 142 1.74 19.24 -2.40
C GLU A 142 1.46 19.50 -3.89
N LYS A 143 2.42 19.20 -4.76
CA LYS A 143 2.26 19.35 -6.21
C LYS A 143 1.38 18.25 -6.78
N ARG A 144 1.53 17.02 -6.27
CA ARG A 144 0.75 15.85 -6.69
C ARG A 144 -0.75 16.05 -6.52
N LYS A 145 -1.19 16.56 -5.37
CA LYS A 145 -2.63 16.82 -5.08
C LYS A 145 -3.22 17.84 -6.06
N ARG A 146 -2.50 18.94 -6.29
CA ARG A 146 -2.92 19.97 -7.26
C ARG A 146 -2.94 19.43 -8.68
N PHE A 147 -1.92 18.66 -9.04
CA PHE A 147 -1.82 18.08 -10.37
C PHE A 147 -2.95 17.10 -10.65
N SER A 148 -3.33 16.23 -9.70
CA SER A 148 -4.46 15.31 -9.89
C SER A 148 -5.81 16.01 -10.13
N GLU A 149 -5.99 17.23 -9.61
CA GLU A 149 -7.22 18.00 -9.82
C GLU A 149 -7.29 18.63 -11.22
N ILE A 150 -6.15 19.04 -11.77
CA ILE A 150 -6.07 19.72 -13.08
C ILE A 150 -5.78 18.74 -14.23
N TRP A 151 -5.20 17.58 -13.96
CA TRP A 151 -4.77 16.64 -14.98
C TRP A 151 -5.92 16.18 -15.91
N PRO A 152 -7.13 15.86 -15.40
CA PRO A 152 -8.24 15.49 -16.27
C PRO A 152 -8.66 16.60 -17.25
N SER A 153 -8.55 17.88 -16.84
CA SER A 153 -8.88 18.99 -17.74
C SER A 153 -7.79 19.29 -18.75
N ILE A 154 -6.53 18.95 -18.46
CA ILE A 154 -5.41 19.07 -19.40
C ILE A 154 -5.49 18.00 -20.50
N LEU A 155 -5.85 16.76 -20.14
CA LEU A 155 -5.92 15.64 -21.08
C LEU A 155 -7.11 15.70 -22.06
N ASP A 156 -8.17 16.43 -21.73
CA ASP A 156 -9.42 16.53 -22.50
C ASP A 156 -9.85 15.19 -23.12
N VAL A 157 -9.99 14.18 -22.25
CA VAL A 157 -10.27 12.79 -22.65
C VAL A 157 -11.72 12.68 -23.14
N ASP A 158 -11.90 12.09 -24.31
CA ASP A 158 -13.24 11.81 -24.82
C ASP A 158 -13.88 10.55 -24.22
N VAL A 159 -15.14 10.28 -24.55
CA VAL A 159 -15.88 9.10 -24.07
C VAL A 159 -15.22 7.78 -24.50
N GLY A 160 -14.33 7.80 -25.50
CA GLY A 160 -13.56 6.66 -25.97
C GLY A 160 -12.18 6.50 -25.31
N GLY A 161 -11.84 7.32 -24.31
CA GLY A 161 -10.54 7.26 -23.64
C GLY A 161 -9.39 7.89 -24.44
N THR A 162 -9.68 8.58 -25.54
CA THR A 162 -8.64 9.22 -26.37
C THR A 162 -8.44 10.66 -25.92
N SER A 163 -7.19 11.00 -25.57
CA SER A 163 -6.80 12.38 -25.25
C SER A 163 -6.82 13.23 -26.52
N LYS A 164 -7.42 14.42 -26.43
CA LYS A 164 -7.45 15.41 -27.52
C LYS A 164 -6.30 16.41 -27.45
N THR A 165 -5.42 16.28 -26.47
CA THR A 165 -4.36 17.24 -26.21
C THR A 165 -3.28 17.12 -27.29
N GLU A 166 -3.02 18.21 -28.01
CA GLU A 166 -1.90 18.30 -28.97
C GLU A 166 -0.56 18.62 -28.28
N GLU A 167 -0.60 18.95 -26.99
CA GLU A 167 0.59 19.30 -26.20
C GLU A 167 1.42 18.07 -25.80
N ASP A 168 2.73 18.28 -25.68
CA ASP A 168 3.64 17.27 -25.17
C ASP A 168 3.36 16.97 -23.68
N ILE A 169 2.84 15.77 -23.43
CA ILE A 169 2.50 15.25 -22.10
C ILE A 169 3.67 15.39 -21.13
N LEU A 170 4.89 15.05 -21.56
CA LEU A 170 6.06 15.09 -20.69
C LEU A 170 6.34 16.51 -20.20
N SER A 171 6.22 17.50 -21.09
CA SER A 171 6.36 18.91 -20.75
C SER A 171 5.36 19.36 -19.69
N GLU A 172 4.11 18.88 -19.73
CA GLU A 172 3.10 19.18 -18.70
C GLU A 172 3.46 18.57 -17.34
N PHE A 173 3.94 17.33 -17.31
CA PHE A 173 4.42 16.72 -16.06
C PHE A 173 5.62 17.47 -15.47
N ILE A 174 6.57 17.89 -16.30
CA ILE A 174 7.74 18.68 -15.85
C ILE A 174 7.29 20.03 -15.31
N LYS A 175 6.39 20.74 -16.00
CA LYS A 175 5.81 22.02 -15.52
C LYS A 175 5.07 21.85 -14.19
N ALA A 176 4.35 20.74 -14.03
CA ALA A 176 3.68 20.38 -12.79
C ALA A 176 4.63 20.01 -11.65
N GLY A 177 5.93 19.84 -11.95
CA GLY A 177 6.98 19.62 -10.98
C GLY A 177 7.33 18.15 -10.75
N LEU A 178 7.28 17.35 -11.81
CA LEU A 178 7.97 16.06 -11.88
C LEU A 178 9.49 16.28 -11.82
N ILE A 179 10.17 15.49 -11.02
CA ILE A 179 11.61 15.61 -10.72
C ILE A 179 12.24 14.22 -10.88
N ASP A 180 13.43 14.16 -11.46
CA ASP A 180 14.24 12.93 -11.50
C ASP A 180 14.64 12.52 -10.07
N ILE A 181 14.38 11.26 -9.72
CA ILE A 181 14.69 10.73 -8.39
C ILE A 181 16.18 10.78 -8.06
N ALA A 182 17.06 10.70 -9.07
CA ALA A 182 18.51 10.75 -8.88
C ALA A 182 19.03 12.13 -8.43
N THR A 183 18.18 13.17 -8.48
CA THR A 183 18.51 14.50 -7.91
C THR A 183 18.35 14.55 -6.40
N ASP A 184 17.70 13.56 -5.81
CA ASP A 184 17.56 13.43 -4.36
C ASP A 184 18.86 12.84 -3.77
N PRO A 185 19.47 13.47 -2.75
CA PRO A 185 20.70 12.97 -2.14
C PRO A 185 20.61 11.53 -1.62
N ASP A 186 19.43 11.08 -1.19
CA ASP A 186 19.25 9.71 -0.68
C ASP A 186 19.32 8.66 -1.81
N PHE A 187 19.19 9.09 -3.07
CA PHE A 187 19.20 8.27 -4.28
C PHE A 187 20.30 8.69 -5.27
N GLU A 188 21.32 9.41 -4.80
CA GLU A 188 22.51 9.67 -5.59
C GLU A 188 23.06 8.34 -6.12
N GLU A 189 23.47 8.33 -7.40
CA GLU A 189 24.06 7.13 -8.02
C GLU A 189 23.13 5.91 -8.10
N ILE A 190 21.80 6.08 -8.02
CA ILE A 190 20.82 4.98 -8.09
C ILE A 190 20.94 4.10 -9.34
N TYR A 191 21.41 4.67 -10.46
CA TYR A 191 21.58 3.97 -11.74
C TYR A 191 23.02 3.50 -12.01
N THR A 192 23.97 3.81 -11.14
CA THR A 192 25.39 3.40 -11.32
C THR A 192 25.72 2.11 -10.59
N ALA A 193 24.90 1.70 -9.62
CA ALA A 193 25.07 0.41 -8.96
C ALA A 193 24.94 -0.73 -9.98
N ASP A 194 25.81 -1.74 -9.85
CA ASP A 194 25.79 -2.97 -10.64
C ASP A 194 24.55 -3.83 -10.30
N VAL A 195 23.36 -3.33 -10.61
CA VAL A 195 22.11 -4.13 -10.57
C VAL A 195 22.14 -5.19 -11.68
N TYR A 196 22.96 -4.96 -12.71
CA TYR A 196 23.11 -5.78 -13.90
C TYR A 196 24.19 -6.85 -13.70
N PHE A 197 23.76 -8.09 -13.49
CA PHE A 197 24.66 -9.23 -13.31
C PHE A 197 25.10 -9.89 -14.63
N ASP A 198 24.44 -9.57 -15.74
CA ASP A 198 24.71 -10.16 -17.05
C ASP A 198 25.32 -9.11 -18.01
N PRO A 199 26.62 -9.17 -18.29
CA PRO A 199 27.29 -8.23 -19.18
C PRO A 199 26.89 -8.40 -20.66
N SER A 200 26.15 -9.46 -21.01
CA SER A 200 25.65 -9.70 -22.36
C SER A 200 24.25 -9.10 -22.61
N TYR A 201 23.58 -8.63 -21.55
CA TYR A 201 22.26 -8.02 -21.62
C TYR A 201 22.33 -6.51 -21.43
N ASP A 202 21.92 -5.76 -22.46
CA ASP A 202 21.79 -4.30 -22.40
C ASP A 202 20.30 -3.91 -22.29
N PRO A 203 19.78 -3.64 -21.08
CA PRO A 203 18.39 -3.24 -20.89
C PRO A 203 18.05 -1.88 -21.49
N ASN A 204 19.07 -1.05 -21.79
CA ASN A 204 18.90 0.27 -22.37
C ASN A 204 19.02 0.25 -23.91
N GLY A 205 19.25 -0.94 -24.50
CA GLY A 205 19.21 -1.13 -25.94
C GLY A 205 17.85 -0.76 -26.52
N CYS A 206 17.86 -0.11 -27.70
CA CYS A 206 16.63 0.43 -28.33
C CYS A 206 15.52 -0.63 -28.48
N LEU A 207 15.87 -1.86 -28.86
CA LEU A 207 14.91 -2.97 -29.01
C LEU A 207 14.32 -3.44 -27.69
N GLU A 208 15.10 -3.43 -26.60
CA GLU A 208 14.62 -3.78 -25.26
C GLU A 208 13.67 -2.71 -24.73
N VAL A 209 14.00 -1.43 -24.95
CA VAL A 209 13.14 -0.31 -24.55
C VAL A 209 11.83 -0.33 -25.32
N GLN A 210 11.88 -0.53 -26.64
CA GLN A 210 10.66 -0.62 -27.46
C GLN A 210 9.76 -1.78 -27.03
N LEU A 211 10.33 -2.97 -26.83
CA LEU A 211 9.57 -4.13 -26.36
C LEU A 211 8.96 -3.88 -24.98
N PHE A 212 9.73 -3.34 -24.04
CA PHE A 212 9.23 -3.09 -22.69
C PHE A 212 8.10 -2.05 -22.67
N MET A 213 8.25 -0.96 -23.43
CA MET A 213 7.24 0.10 -23.49
C MET A 213 5.94 -0.35 -24.17
N GLN A 214 6.01 -1.33 -25.07
CA GLN A 214 4.82 -1.92 -25.70
C GLN A 214 3.87 -2.57 -24.69
N TYR A 215 4.40 -3.12 -23.59
CA TYR A 215 3.66 -3.91 -22.60
C TYR A 215 3.65 -3.28 -21.19
N VAL A 216 3.94 -1.98 -21.08
CA VAL A 216 4.13 -1.29 -19.79
C VAL A 216 2.91 -1.37 -18.87
N ASN A 217 1.70 -1.44 -19.44
CA ASN A 217 0.45 -1.53 -18.70
C ASN A 217 0.14 -2.95 -18.19
N ASP A 218 0.84 -3.95 -18.72
CA ASP A 218 0.65 -5.36 -18.37
C ASP A 218 1.57 -5.81 -17.24
N PHE A 219 2.38 -4.90 -16.69
CA PHE A 219 3.28 -5.20 -15.59
C PHE A 219 2.62 -4.97 -14.23
N LEU A 220 2.92 -5.87 -13.31
CA LEU A 220 2.60 -5.76 -11.90
C LEU A 220 3.88 -5.69 -11.09
N LEU A 221 3.94 -4.72 -10.18
CA LEU A 221 4.83 -4.74 -9.04
C LEU A 221 3.99 -4.64 -7.76
N GLN A 222 4.18 -5.57 -6.84
CA GLN A 222 3.38 -5.65 -5.62
C GLN A 222 4.28 -5.88 -4.41
N MET A 223 4.04 -5.13 -3.33
CA MET A 223 4.64 -5.35 -2.03
C MET A 223 3.68 -6.08 -1.10
N ASN A 224 4.16 -7.14 -0.44
CA ASN A 224 3.38 -7.95 0.48
C ASN A 224 4.08 -8.05 1.85
N PRO A 225 3.70 -7.18 2.81
CA PRO A 225 4.09 -7.34 4.20
C PRO A 225 3.51 -8.63 4.79
N HIS A 226 4.34 -9.42 5.47
CA HIS A 226 3.91 -10.70 6.03
C HIS A 226 4.66 -11.02 7.33
N ILE A 227 4.06 -11.89 8.13
CA ILE A 227 4.63 -12.35 9.40
C ILE A 227 5.49 -13.58 9.15
N THR A 228 6.75 -13.52 9.56
CA THR A 228 7.73 -14.61 9.39
C THR A 228 7.68 -15.59 10.57
N SER A 229 7.44 -15.08 11.78
CA SER A 229 7.29 -15.92 12.97
C SER A 229 6.36 -15.31 14.01
N ILE A 230 5.67 -16.17 14.77
CA ILE A 230 4.84 -15.78 15.90
C ILE A 230 5.06 -16.75 17.04
N LYS A 231 5.29 -16.22 18.23
CA LYS A 231 5.27 -16.98 19.49
C LYS A 231 4.24 -16.38 20.41
N GLN A 232 3.37 -17.23 20.94
CA GLN A 232 2.37 -16.85 21.93
C GLN A 232 2.62 -17.59 23.25
N GLN A 233 2.72 -16.83 24.34
CA GLN A 233 2.68 -17.35 25.71
C GLN A 233 1.59 -16.61 26.47
N LYS A 234 0.44 -17.29 26.69
CA LYS A 234 -0.76 -16.68 27.28
C LYS A 234 -1.21 -15.45 26.49
N ASN A 235 -1.18 -14.27 27.10
CA ASN A 235 -1.54 -12.99 26.50
C ASN A 235 -0.33 -12.21 25.95
N VAL A 236 0.86 -12.80 25.97
CA VAL A 236 2.07 -12.21 25.40
C VAL A 236 2.30 -12.78 24.00
N PHE A 237 2.49 -11.88 23.05
CA PHE A 237 2.75 -12.17 21.65
C PHE A 237 4.09 -11.57 21.27
N MET A 238 4.94 -12.39 20.67
CA MET A 238 6.18 -11.94 20.04
C MET A 238 6.09 -12.30 18.57
N TYR A 239 6.41 -11.35 17.70
CA TYR A 239 6.35 -11.55 16.27
C TYR A 239 7.62 -11.08 15.59
N ASP A 240 7.84 -11.60 14.40
CA ASP A 240 8.80 -11.07 13.44
C ASP A 240 8.11 -10.95 12.07
N ALA A 241 8.49 -9.95 11.29
CA ALA A 241 7.80 -9.57 10.08
C ALA A 241 8.77 -9.07 9.01
N ALA A 242 8.46 -9.42 7.77
CA ALA A 242 9.19 -9.01 6.59
C ALA A 242 8.21 -8.50 5.52
N TYR A 243 8.74 -8.10 4.38
CA TYR A 243 7.94 -7.89 3.18
C TYR A 243 8.63 -8.56 2.00
N THR A 244 7.84 -8.92 1.00
CA THR A 244 8.35 -9.32 -0.32
C THR A 244 7.89 -8.32 -1.35
N ILE A 245 8.74 -8.07 -2.34
CA ILE A 245 8.34 -7.42 -3.59
C ILE A 245 8.24 -8.52 -4.63
N SER A 246 7.13 -8.56 -5.36
CA SER A 246 6.89 -9.53 -6.41
C SER A 246 6.51 -8.80 -7.69
N ASN A 247 7.01 -9.29 -8.82
CA ASN A 247 6.64 -8.81 -10.14
C ASN A 247 5.85 -9.86 -10.92
N ALA A 248 5.06 -9.42 -11.91
CA ALA A 248 4.43 -10.30 -12.88
C ALA A 248 4.18 -9.59 -14.21
N VAL A 249 4.27 -10.33 -15.32
CA VAL A 249 3.74 -9.94 -16.63
C VAL A 249 2.33 -10.56 -16.76
N ARG A 250 1.30 -9.72 -16.84
CA ARG A 250 -0.13 -10.09 -16.86
C ARG A 250 -0.64 -10.44 -18.26
N LEU A 251 0.18 -11.15 -19.04
CA LEU A 251 -0.16 -11.61 -20.38
C LEU A 251 -0.21 -13.13 -20.39
N THR A 252 -1.15 -13.66 -21.17
CA THR A 252 -1.29 -15.10 -21.43
C THR A 252 -0.40 -15.54 -22.60
N GLU A 253 -0.20 -16.85 -22.73
CA GLU A 253 0.59 -17.45 -23.83
C GLU A 253 0.00 -17.17 -25.23
N GLU A 254 -1.27 -16.75 -25.31
CA GLU A 254 -1.93 -16.38 -26.57
C GLU A 254 -1.61 -14.92 -26.98
N GLU A 255 -1.22 -14.07 -26.03
CA GLU A 255 -1.02 -12.63 -26.22
C GLU A 255 0.45 -12.25 -26.45
N ILE A 256 1.39 -13.11 -26.04
CA ILE A 256 2.82 -12.87 -26.15
C ILE A 256 3.59 -14.16 -26.41
N ASP A 257 4.59 -14.10 -27.30
CA ASP A 257 5.48 -15.23 -27.53
C ASP A 257 6.45 -15.45 -26.34
N LEU A 258 6.91 -16.70 -26.20
CA LEU A 258 7.76 -17.10 -25.08
C LEU A 258 9.08 -16.30 -25.00
N VAL A 259 9.66 -15.91 -26.14
CA VAL A 259 10.94 -15.18 -26.18
C VAL A 259 10.74 -13.76 -25.70
N ALA A 260 9.70 -13.08 -26.19
CA ALA A 260 9.32 -11.76 -25.71
C ALA A 260 8.99 -11.78 -24.21
N TYR A 261 8.20 -12.75 -23.74
CA TYR A 261 7.89 -12.91 -22.32
C TYR A 261 9.14 -13.03 -21.46
N GLN A 262 10.09 -13.89 -21.85
CA GLN A 262 11.34 -14.07 -21.10
C GLN A 262 12.19 -12.80 -21.03
N ARG A 263 12.27 -12.04 -22.13
CA ARG A 263 12.99 -10.75 -22.18
C ARG A 263 12.32 -9.71 -21.26
N LEU A 264 11.00 -9.60 -21.31
CA LEU A 264 10.24 -8.73 -20.40
C LEU A 264 10.47 -9.12 -18.94
N GLN A 265 10.37 -10.41 -18.62
CA GLN A 265 10.60 -10.93 -17.28
C GLN A 265 12.02 -10.64 -16.78
N GLN A 266 13.04 -10.80 -17.63
CA GLN A 266 14.43 -10.47 -17.29
C GLN A 266 14.58 -8.99 -16.92
N ARG A 267 13.99 -8.08 -17.70
CA ARG A 267 13.98 -6.64 -17.40
C ARG A 267 13.22 -6.32 -16.12
N LEU A 268 12.06 -6.95 -15.90
CA LEU A 268 11.22 -6.75 -14.73
C LEU A 268 11.93 -7.16 -13.43
N ILE A 269 12.70 -8.24 -13.47
CA ILE A 269 13.54 -8.68 -12.34
C ILE A 269 14.60 -7.63 -12.00
N LEU A 270 15.22 -6.98 -12.99
CA LEU A 270 16.20 -5.91 -12.73
C LEU A 270 15.55 -4.70 -12.07
N GLN A 271 14.37 -4.29 -12.54
CA GLN A 271 13.60 -3.22 -11.91
C GLN A 271 13.16 -3.57 -10.49
N GLN A 272 12.68 -4.80 -10.25
CA GLN A 272 12.37 -5.27 -8.89
C GLN A 272 13.58 -5.15 -7.98
N LYS A 273 14.76 -5.61 -8.41
CA LYS A 273 16.00 -5.53 -7.61
C LYS A 273 16.39 -4.09 -7.27
N LEU A 274 16.22 -3.17 -8.22
CA LEU A 274 16.44 -1.75 -7.98
C LEU A 274 15.50 -1.23 -6.89
N VAL A 275 14.19 -1.53 -6.99
CA VAL A 275 13.24 -1.13 -5.94
C VAL A 275 13.62 -1.75 -4.59
N GLU A 276 13.90 -3.05 -4.53
CA GLU A 276 14.29 -3.74 -3.29
C GLU A 276 15.52 -3.14 -2.61
N MET A 277 16.52 -2.73 -3.40
CA MET A 277 17.77 -2.17 -2.89
C MET A 277 17.63 -0.75 -2.35
N TYR A 278 16.73 0.05 -2.93
CA TYR A 278 16.64 1.48 -2.62
C TYR A 278 15.38 1.87 -1.85
N LEU A 279 14.36 1.01 -1.71
CA LEU A 279 13.08 1.34 -1.06
C LEU A 279 13.24 1.88 0.38
N GLU A 280 14.15 1.31 1.16
CA GLU A 280 14.38 1.70 2.56
C GLU A 280 15.48 2.77 2.72
N ARG A 281 16.01 3.36 1.64
CA ARG A 281 17.07 4.38 1.71
C ARG A 281 16.65 5.63 2.48
N LYS A 282 15.43 6.11 2.22
CA LYS A 282 14.86 7.26 2.90
C LYS A 282 14.41 6.88 4.31
N ALA A 283 14.91 7.60 5.32
CA ALA A 283 14.60 7.34 6.72
C ALA A 283 13.09 7.36 7.02
N GLU A 284 12.34 8.26 6.36
CA GLU A 284 10.89 8.34 6.50
C GLU A 284 10.20 7.06 5.97
N VAL A 285 10.62 6.57 4.80
CA VAL A 285 10.08 5.36 4.16
C VAL A 285 10.47 4.11 4.94
N HIS A 286 11.71 4.05 5.43
CA HIS A 286 12.19 3.00 6.34
C HIS A 286 11.33 2.90 7.61
N ARG A 287 10.96 4.05 8.19
CA ARG A 287 10.03 4.13 9.31
C ARG A 287 8.62 3.69 8.92
N ASN A 288 8.10 4.12 7.77
CA ASN A 288 6.80 3.70 7.26
C ASN A 288 6.73 2.18 7.05
N ILE A 289 7.80 1.54 6.57
CA ILE A 289 7.93 0.09 6.44
C ILE A 289 7.93 -0.61 7.80
N SER A 290 8.57 -0.01 8.81
CA SER A 290 8.52 -0.51 10.19
C SER A 290 7.09 -0.46 10.76
N TYR A 291 6.32 0.58 10.44
CA TYR A 291 4.89 0.62 10.76
C TYR A 291 4.07 -0.39 9.96
N LEU A 292 4.37 -0.62 8.67
CA LEU A 292 3.69 -1.65 7.87
C LEU A 292 3.91 -3.06 8.45
N LYS A 293 5.12 -3.37 8.94
CA LYS A 293 5.41 -4.62 9.66
C LYS A 293 4.54 -4.79 10.91
N LEU A 294 4.32 -3.72 11.66
CA LEU A 294 3.39 -3.71 12.80
C LEU A 294 1.93 -3.90 12.36
N ILE A 295 1.49 -3.18 11.32
CA ILE A 295 0.13 -3.27 10.77
C ILE A 295 -0.15 -4.69 10.27
N ALA A 296 0.81 -5.32 9.58
CA ALA A 296 0.73 -6.70 9.10
C ALA A 296 0.50 -7.71 10.24
N PHE A 297 0.97 -7.42 11.46
CA PHE A 297 0.70 -8.23 12.64
C PHE A 297 -0.66 -7.89 13.25
N LEU A 298 -0.96 -6.60 13.41
CA LEU A 298 -2.16 -6.12 14.09
C LEU A 298 -3.44 -6.48 13.34
N VAL A 299 -3.46 -6.44 12.00
CA VAL A 299 -4.63 -6.79 11.20
C VAL A 299 -5.13 -8.23 11.51
N PRO A 300 -4.34 -9.30 11.30
CA PRO A 300 -4.78 -10.65 11.60
C PRO A 300 -5.00 -10.87 13.12
N PHE A 301 -4.25 -10.18 13.98
CA PHE A 301 -4.45 -10.23 15.43
C PHE A 301 -5.85 -9.70 15.84
N LEU A 302 -6.24 -8.54 15.33
CA LEU A 302 -7.52 -7.91 15.60
C LEU A 302 -8.68 -8.71 14.99
N ILE A 303 -8.49 -9.29 13.80
CA ILE A 303 -9.47 -10.21 13.20
C ILE A 303 -9.66 -11.44 14.09
N ALA A 304 -8.57 -12.03 14.61
CA ALA A 304 -8.63 -13.17 15.53
C ALA A 304 -9.39 -12.81 16.82
N LEU A 305 -9.16 -11.62 17.37
CA LEU A 305 -9.88 -11.13 18.55
C LEU A 305 -11.37 -10.89 18.26
N LYS A 306 -11.71 -10.30 17.10
CA LYS A 306 -13.09 -10.10 16.64
C LYS A 306 -13.84 -11.43 16.54
N GLY A 307 -13.22 -12.46 15.94
CA GLY A 307 -13.78 -13.82 15.87
C GLY A 307 -14.02 -14.43 17.26
N LYS A 308 -13.18 -14.11 18.24
CA LYS A 308 -13.35 -14.48 19.65
C LYS A 308 -14.25 -13.54 20.45
N LYS A 309 -14.97 -12.62 19.78
CA LYS A 309 -15.87 -11.63 20.39
C LYS A 309 -15.18 -10.71 21.43
N LYS A 310 -13.87 -10.48 21.26
CA LYS A 310 -13.08 -9.55 22.09
C LYS A 310 -12.92 -8.23 21.34
N VAL A 311 -13.29 -7.13 22.00
CA VAL A 311 -13.21 -5.77 21.44
C VAL A 311 -12.17 -4.96 22.23
N PRO A 312 -11.12 -4.44 21.57
CA PRO A 312 -10.13 -3.58 22.23
C PRO A 312 -10.76 -2.29 22.75
N SER A 313 -10.41 -1.89 23.98
CA SER A 313 -10.87 -0.63 24.56
C SER A 313 -10.02 0.55 24.09
N LEU A 314 -10.65 1.54 23.44
CA LEU A 314 -9.98 2.76 22.98
C LEU A 314 -9.85 3.85 24.07
N THR A 315 -10.41 3.60 25.26
CA THR A 315 -10.52 4.61 26.33
C THR A 315 -9.17 5.01 26.94
N ARG A 316 -8.17 4.14 26.84
CA ARG A 316 -6.82 4.34 27.38
C ARG A 316 -5.81 4.80 26.33
N LEU A 317 -6.24 4.97 25.07
CA LEU A 317 -5.38 5.49 24.02
C LEU A 317 -5.23 7.01 24.17
N LEU A 318 -4.16 7.55 23.61
CA LEU A 318 -3.93 8.98 23.57
C LEU A 318 -5.01 9.64 22.70
N PRO A 319 -5.29 10.94 22.88
CA PRO A 319 -6.18 11.67 21.98
C PRO A 319 -5.77 11.45 20.52
N PRO A 320 -6.75 11.36 19.59
CA PRO A 320 -6.44 11.20 18.18
C PRO A 320 -5.56 12.35 17.68
N ILE A 321 -4.63 12.02 16.78
CA ILE A 321 -3.82 13.02 16.09
C ILE A 321 -4.76 13.86 15.21
N SER A 322 -4.59 15.19 15.21
CA SER A 322 -5.40 16.08 14.36
C SER A 322 -5.01 15.89 12.89
N GLY A 323 -5.96 16.05 11.96
CA GLY A 323 -5.69 15.92 10.52
C GLY A 323 -4.63 16.89 9.96
N LYS A 324 -4.32 17.97 10.68
CA LYS A 324 -3.22 18.90 10.35
C LYS A 324 -1.83 18.43 10.83
N ASP A 325 -1.79 17.42 11.70
CA ASP A 325 -0.56 16.93 12.35
C ASP A 325 -0.03 15.63 11.71
N TYR A 326 -0.65 15.13 10.64
CA TYR A 326 -0.07 14.09 9.80
C TYR A 326 1.07 14.68 8.97
N HIS A 327 2.15 15.10 9.64
CA HIS A 327 3.40 15.48 8.99
C HIS A 327 4.29 14.23 8.93
N LEU A 328 4.09 13.47 7.85
CA LEU A 328 5.11 12.60 7.27
C LEU A 328 5.50 13.20 5.92
#